data_AF-A0A7V2HDC9-F1
#
_entry.id   AF-A0A7V2HDC9-F1
#
_cell.length_a   1.000
_cell.length_b   1.000
_cell.length_c   1.000
_cell.angle_alpha   90.00
_cell.angle_beta   90.00
_cell.angle_gamma   90.00
#
_symmetry.space_group_name_H-M   'P 1'
#
loop_
_entity.id
_entity.type
_entity.pdbx_description
1 polymer ?
#
loop_
_entity_poly.entity_id
_entity_poly.type
_entity_poly.pdbx_seq_one_letter_code
_entity_poly.pdbx_strand_id
1 'polypeptide(L)'
;MRKSAISDPDLLVRLAHNLDGVAEGIAALSQLVTALVSNPPPRLGEENAAHESVSRFLSQRCARDASVETSAISLYHEFRKWAEQVGTAALTQKRFAMVLADMGVTKRRTKTGVRYLGIELRRLDAAS
;
A
#
# COMPACT_ATOMS: atom_id res chain seq x y z
N MET A 1 -49.51 47.10 7.27
CA MET A 1 -48.62 46.93 6.10
C MET A 1 -47.94 45.58 6.19
N ARG A 2 -48.23 44.64 5.28
CA ARG A 2 -47.53 43.34 5.22
C ARG A 2 -46.18 43.57 4.53
N LYS A 3 -45.09 43.52 5.30
CA LYS A 3 -43.74 43.59 4.76
C LYS A 3 -43.45 42.23 4.12
N SER A 4 -43.52 42.15 2.79
CA SER A 4 -43.24 40.93 2.06
C SER A 4 -41.80 40.50 2.33
N ALA A 5 -41.57 39.21 2.59
CA ALA A 5 -40.26 38.62 2.93
C ALA A 5 -39.16 38.88 1.87
N ILE A 6 -39.54 39.39 0.70
CA ILE A 6 -38.66 39.73 -0.43
C ILE A 6 -37.91 41.06 -0.22
N SER A 7 -38.32 41.90 0.76
CA SER A 7 -37.69 43.21 1.00
C SER A 7 -36.79 43.28 2.24
N ASP A 8 -36.44 42.13 2.83
CA ASP A 8 -35.49 42.09 3.96
C ASP A 8 -34.06 41.81 3.45
N PRO A 9 -33.18 42.83 3.39
CA PRO A 9 -31.83 42.68 2.87
C PRO A 9 -30.95 41.75 3.73
N ASP A 10 -31.19 41.68 5.03
CA ASP A 10 -30.42 40.82 5.93
C ASP A 10 -30.71 39.33 5.66
N LEU A 11 -31.99 39.02 5.37
CA LEU A 11 -32.40 37.67 4.99
C LEU A 11 -31.75 37.23 3.67
N LEU A 12 -31.67 38.12 2.67
CA LEU A 12 -31.03 37.83 1.39
C LEU A 12 -29.53 37.58 1.53
N VAL A 13 -28.82 38.38 2.34
CA VAL A 13 -27.39 38.21 2.59
C VAL A 13 -27.11 36.88 3.28
N ARG A 14 -27.92 36.50 4.27
CA ARG A 14 -27.80 35.21 4.96
C ARG A 14 -28.08 34.04 4.03
N LEU A 15 -29.07 34.16 3.15
CA LEU A 15 -29.37 33.11 2.17
C LEU A 15 -28.22 32.90 1.18
N ALA A 16 -27.63 34.00 0.68
CA ALA A 16 -26.46 33.96 -0.20
C ALA A 16 -25.27 33.26 0.47
N HIS A 17 -24.92 33.64 1.69
CA HIS A 17 -23.83 32.98 2.44
C HIS A 17 -24.06 31.48 2.65
N ASN A 18 -25.31 31.06 2.89
CA ASN A 18 -25.63 29.64 3.02
C ASN A 18 -25.48 28.90 1.69
N LEU A 19 -25.89 29.51 0.57
CA LEU A 19 -25.74 28.92 -0.76
C LEU A 19 -24.28 28.81 -1.18
N ASP A 20 -23.45 29.82 -0.86
CA ASP A 20 -22.01 29.78 -1.10
C ASP A 20 -21.34 28.66 -0.31
N GLY A 21 -21.69 28.50 0.98
CA GLY A 21 -21.18 27.39 1.79
C GLY A 21 -21.57 26.00 1.27
N VAL A 22 -22.78 25.86 0.70
CA VAL A 22 -23.20 24.60 0.04
C VAL A 22 -22.40 24.35 -1.24
N ALA A 23 -22.16 25.39 -2.04
CA ALA A 23 -21.36 25.29 -3.26
C ALA A 23 -19.91 24.88 -2.96
N GLU A 24 -19.31 25.47 -1.93
CA GLU A 24 -17.98 25.09 -1.43
C GLU A 24 -17.94 23.63 -0.97
N GLY A 25 -18.94 23.19 -0.21
CA GLY A 25 -19.05 21.80 0.25
C GLY A 25 -19.15 20.80 -0.92
N ILE A 26 -19.93 21.13 -1.95
CA ILE A 26 -20.05 20.30 -3.17
C ILE A 26 -18.72 20.25 -3.93
N ALA A 27 -18.03 21.39 -4.06
CA ALA A 27 -16.73 21.45 -4.72
C ALA A 27 -15.67 20.60 -3.99
N ALA A 28 -15.61 20.70 -2.66
CA ALA A 28 -14.72 19.89 -1.84
C ALA A 28 -15.03 18.39 -1.96
N LEU A 29 -16.31 18.02 -1.94
CA LEU A 29 -16.74 16.63 -2.13
C LEU A 29 -16.35 16.11 -3.53
N SER A 30 -16.53 16.94 -4.57
CA SER A 30 -16.15 16.62 -5.94
C SER A 30 -14.64 16.39 -6.06
N GLN A 31 -13.82 17.26 -5.47
CA GLN A 31 -12.37 17.08 -5.43
C GLN A 31 -11.97 15.77 -4.74
N LEU A 32 -12.64 15.40 -3.65
CA LEU A 32 -12.39 14.16 -2.93
C LEU A 32 -12.75 12.92 -3.78
N VAL A 33 -13.88 12.98 -4.49
CA VAL A 33 -14.27 11.93 -5.45
C VAL A 33 -13.26 11.82 -6.59
N THR A 34 -12.81 12.94 -7.17
CA THR A 34 -11.78 12.94 -8.21
C THR A 34 -10.47 12.33 -7.71
N ALA A 35 -10.03 12.67 -6.50
CA ALA A 35 -8.82 12.10 -5.90
C ALA A 35 -8.92 10.57 -5.73
N LEU A 36 -10.09 10.06 -5.32
CA LEU A 36 -10.35 8.62 -5.20
C LEU A 36 -10.36 7.89 -6.56
N VAL A 37 -10.85 8.54 -7.60
CA VAL A 37 -10.87 7.97 -8.96
C VAL A 37 -9.48 7.98 -9.60
N SER A 38 -8.69 9.04 -9.37
CA SER A 38 -7.34 9.18 -9.93
C SER A 38 -6.29 8.33 -9.19
N ASN A 39 -6.50 8.02 -7.92
CA ASN A 39 -5.63 7.14 -7.14
C ASN A 39 -6.50 6.10 -6.41
N PRO A 40 -7.06 5.11 -7.13
CA PRO A 40 -7.84 4.08 -6.48
C PRO A 40 -6.94 3.35 -5.49
N PRO A 41 -7.36 3.17 -4.22
CA PRO A 41 -6.62 2.32 -3.31
C PRO A 41 -6.49 0.93 -3.96
N PRO A 42 -5.35 0.24 -3.78
CA PRO A 42 -5.23 -1.15 -4.20
C PRO A 42 -6.46 -1.91 -3.74
N ARG A 43 -7.02 -2.77 -4.59
CA ARG A 43 -8.16 -3.60 -4.20
C ARG A 43 -7.74 -4.35 -2.95
N LEU A 44 -8.37 -4.06 -1.80
CA LEU A 44 -7.92 -4.55 -0.48
C LEU A 44 -7.65 -6.07 -0.46
N GLY A 45 -8.36 -6.86 -1.28
CA GLY A 45 -8.15 -8.31 -1.39
C GLY A 45 -6.83 -8.73 -2.06
N GLU A 46 -6.38 -8.03 -3.10
CA GLU A 46 -5.15 -8.38 -3.83
C GLU A 46 -3.90 -8.00 -3.06
N GLU A 47 -3.96 -6.87 -2.35
CA GLU A 47 -2.89 -6.42 -1.46
C GLU A 47 -2.75 -7.36 -0.26
N ASN A 48 -3.86 -7.75 0.36
CA ASN A 48 -3.85 -8.73 1.44
C ASN A 48 -3.31 -10.09 0.98
N ALA A 49 -3.66 -10.57 -0.22
CA ALA A 49 -3.13 -11.83 -0.75
C ALA A 49 -1.62 -11.76 -1.00
N ALA A 50 -1.11 -10.62 -1.49
CA ALA A 50 0.32 -10.42 -1.68
C ALA A 50 1.08 -10.38 -0.34
N HIS A 51 0.54 -9.69 0.66
CA HIS A 51 1.09 -9.67 2.03
C HIS A 51 1.08 -11.07 2.65
N GLU A 52 -0.01 -11.80 2.54
CA GLU A 52 -0.13 -13.16 3.10
C GLU A 52 0.90 -14.11 2.44
N SER A 53 1.02 -14.05 1.11
CA SER A 53 1.99 -14.88 0.37
C SER A 53 3.43 -14.60 0.81
N VAL A 54 3.84 -13.33 0.88
CA VAL A 54 5.19 -12.95 1.33
C VAL A 54 5.41 -13.28 2.80
N SER A 55 4.41 -13.07 3.67
CA SER A 55 4.48 -13.42 5.09
C SER A 55 4.73 -14.92 5.28
N ARG A 56 3.97 -15.75 4.55
CA ARG A 56 4.10 -17.21 4.58
C ARG A 56 5.47 -17.67 4.08
N PHE A 57 5.97 -17.07 3.00
CA PHE A 57 7.33 -17.32 2.51
C PHE A 57 8.39 -17.01 3.59
N LEU A 58 8.33 -15.83 4.19
CA LEU A 58 9.30 -15.41 5.20
C LEU A 58 9.30 -16.35 6.42
N SER A 59 8.12 -16.78 6.88
CA SER A 59 7.98 -17.73 7.99
C SER A 59 8.59 -19.11 7.66
N GLN A 60 8.36 -19.60 6.45
CA GLN A 60 8.74 -20.97 6.07
C GLN A 60 10.20 -21.09 5.62
N ARG A 61 10.70 -20.09 4.90
CA ARG A 61 11.99 -20.17 4.18
C ARG A 61 13.04 -19.20 4.68
N CYS A 62 12.67 -18.25 5.54
CA CYS A 62 13.62 -17.29 6.06
C CYS A 62 13.80 -17.46 7.57
N ALA A 63 14.94 -16.99 8.07
CA ALA A 63 15.16 -16.67 9.47
C ALA A 63 15.31 -15.15 9.60
N ARG A 64 14.96 -14.61 10.77
CA ARG A 64 15.12 -13.19 11.08
C ARG A 64 16.25 -13.04 12.08
N ASP A 65 17.30 -12.34 11.67
CA ASP A 65 18.46 -12.03 12.51
C ASP A 65 18.95 -10.62 12.16
N ALA A 66 19.13 -9.76 13.16
CA ALA A 66 19.52 -8.36 12.92
C ALA A 66 20.93 -8.20 12.32
N SER A 67 21.78 -9.22 12.45
CA SER A 67 23.18 -9.21 11.98
C SER A 67 23.34 -9.67 10.54
N VAL A 68 22.30 -10.25 9.93
CA VAL A 68 22.40 -10.87 8.60
C VAL A 68 21.83 -9.98 7.50
N GLU A 69 22.36 -10.16 6.30
CA GLU A 69 21.89 -9.50 5.10
C GLU A 69 21.82 -10.46 3.92
N THR A 70 20.73 -10.41 3.15
CA THR A 70 20.54 -11.27 1.97
C THR A 70 20.41 -10.44 0.71
N SER A 71 21.01 -10.92 -0.39
CA SER A 71 20.88 -10.27 -1.69
C SER A 71 19.41 -10.28 -2.14
N ALA A 72 18.94 -9.15 -2.68
CA ALA A 72 17.57 -9.03 -3.16
C ALA A 72 17.27 -9.99 -4.32
N ILE A 73 18.29 -10.31 -5.13
CA ILE A 73 18.19 -11.27 -6.23
C ILE A 73 17.98 -12.68 -5.66
N SER A 74 18.86 -13.12 -4.76
CA SER A 74 18.80 -14.44 -4.14
C SER A 74 17.48 -14.66 -3.39
N LEU A 75 17.04 -13.67 -2.62
CA LEU A 75 15.79 -13.73 -1.88
C LEU A 75 14.57 -13.85 -2.80
N TYR A 76 14.54 -13.08 -3.90
CA TYR A 76 13.44 -13.15 -4.87
C TYR A 76 13.43 -14.46 -5.66
N HIS A 77 14.59 -15.01 -6.03
CA HIS A 77 14.67 -16.32 -6.68
C HIS A 77 14.11 -17.43 -5.79
N GLU A 78 14.47 -17.45 -4.50
CA GLU A 78 13.93 -18.42 -3.56
C GLU A 78 12.43 -18.22 -3.30
N PHE A 79 11.95 -16.98 -3.25
CA PHE A 79 10.50 -16.69 -3.18
C PHE A 79 9.76 -17.29 -4.37
N ARG A 80 10.27 -17.09 -5.60
CA ARG A 80 9.65 -17.63 -6.81
C ARG A 80 9.62 -19.16 -6.78
N LYS A 81 10.74 -19.78 -6.43
CA LYS A 81 10.84 -21.25 -6.30
C LYS A 81 9.89 -21.79 -5.24
N TRP A 82 9.78 -21.13 -4.10
CA TRP A 82 8.81 -21.47 -3.06
C TRP A 82 7.37 -21.35 -3.56
N ALA A 83 7.03 -20.26 -4.26
CA ALA A 83 5.69 -20.02 -4.78
C ALA A 83 5.25 -21.11 -5.76
N GLU A 84 6.16 -21.52 -6.65
CA GLU A 84 5.97 -22.65 -7.58
C GLU A 84 5.75 -23.97 -6.81
N GLN A 85 6.50 -24.22 -5.73
CA GLN A 85 6.38 -25.44 -4.92
C GLN A 85 5.07 -25.53 -4.14
N VAL A 86 4.53 -24.41 -3.67
CA VAL A 86 3.24 -24.39 -2.95
C VAL A 86 2.03 -24.19 -3.87
N GLY A 87 2.23 -24.13 -5.18
CA GLY A 87 1.17 -23.95 -6.17
C GLY A 87 0.53 -22.56 -6.19
N THR A 88 1.25 -21.53 -5.73
CA THR A 88 0.77 -20.15 -5.69
C THR A 88 1.38 -19.31 -6.82
N ALA A 89 0.62 -18.34 -7.34
CA ALA A 89 1.13 -17.42 -8.34
C ALA A 89 2.27 -16.54 -7.76
N ALA A 90 3.44 -16.59 -8.40
CA ALA A 90 4.56 -15.77 -8.00
C ALA A 90 4.30 -14.28 -8.31
N LEU A 91 4.54 -13.41 -7.33
CA LEU A 91 4.54 -11.97 -7.52
C LEU A 91 5.70 -11.54 -8.42
N THR A 92 5.55 -10.41 -9.10
CA THR A 92 6.68 -9.76 -9.79
C THR A 92 7.72 -9.26 -8.79
N GLN A 93 8.98 -9.14 -9.22
CA GLN A 93 10.08 -8.67 -8.36
C GLN A 93 9.80 -7.28 -7.76
N LYS A 94 9.18 -6.39 -8.54
CA LYS A 94 8.78 -5.06 -8.08
C LYS A 94 7.72 -5.16 -6.98
N ARG A 95 6.66 -5.96 -7.18
CA ARG A 95 5.60 -6.10 -6.18
C ARG A 95 6.10 -6.78 -4.91
N PHE A 96 6.93 -7.81 -5.04
CA PHE A 96 7.62 -8.45 -3.90
C PHE A 96 8.43 -7.43 -3.08
N ALA A 97 9.22 -6.59 -3.74
CA ALA A 97 10.02 -5.56 -3.08
C ALA A 97 9.18 -4.46 -2.41
N MET A 98 8.00 -4.14 -2.96
CA MET A 98 7.05 -3.21 -2.33
C MET A 98 6.48 -3.82 -1.06
N VAL A 99 5.96 -5.05 -1.13
CA VAL A 99 5.38 -5.75 0.02
C VAL A 99 6.40 -5.90 1.16
N LEU A 100 7.66 -6.20 0.85
CA LEU A 100 8.72 -6.23 1.87
C LEU A 100 8.92 -4.86 2.54
N ALA A 101 8.89 -3.77 1.77
CA ALA A 101 9.01 -2.42 2.33
C ALA A 101 7.79 -2.07 3.20
N ASP A 102 6.58 -2.45 2.77
CA ASP A 102 5.34 -2.24 3.51
C ASP A 102 5.32 -3.05 4.82
N MET A 103 5.99 -4.22 4.83
CA MET A 103 6.23 -5.02 6.03
C MET A 103 7.37 -4.50 6.93
N GLY A 104 7.99 -3.36 6.59
CA GLY A 104 9.07 -2.75 7.37
C GLY A 104 10.45 -3.38 7.16
N VAL A 105 10.64 -4.20 6.13
CA VAL A 105 11.95 -4.78 5.82
C VAL A 105 12.86 -3.73 5.21
N THR A 106 13.95 -3.44 5.90
CA THR A 106 14.93 -2.44 5.46
C THR A 106 15.82 -3.00 4.36
N LYS A 107 16.09 -2.19 3.34
CA LYS A 107 17.04 -2.52 2.26
C LYS A 107 18.17 -1.51 2.18
N ARG A 108 19.37 -2.00 1.84
CA ARG A 108 20.57 -1.19 1.59
C ARG A 108 21.03 -1.40 0.16
N ARG A 109 21.42 -0.31 -0.51
CA ARG A 109 22.11 -0.38 -1.81
C ARG A 109 23.61 -0.50 -1.59
N THR A 110 24.23 -1.43 -2.31
CA THR A 110 25.66 -1.74 -2.26
C THR A 110 26.23 -1.69 -3.68
N LYS A 111 27.56 -1.77 -3.82
CA LYS A 111 28.23 -1.80 -5.12
C LYS A 111 27.79 -2.99 -5.99
N THR A 112 27.40 -4.10 -5.37
CA THR A 112 27.01 -5.35 -6.05
C THR A 112 25.50 -5.52 -6.20
N GLY A 113 24.68 -4.58 -5.69
CA GLY A 113 23.22 -4.64 -5.78
C GLY A 113 22.50 -4.23 -4.50
N VAL A 114 21.25 -4.64 -4.39
CA VAL A 114 20.40 -4.37 -3.21
C VAL A 114 20.47 -5.55 -2.25
N ARG A 115 20.57 -5.27 -0.94
CA ARG A 115 20.50 -6.26 0.14
C ARG A 115 19.37 -5.92 1.09
N TYR A 116 18.68 -6.94 1.60
CA TYR A 116 17.71 -6.82 2.68
C TYR A 116 18.39 -7.14 4.00
N LEU A 117 18.18 -6.28 4.99
CA LEU A 117 18.72 -6.42 6.34
C LEU A 117 17.73 -7.20 7.20
N GLY A 118 18.22 -7.96 8.17
CA GLY A 118 17.33 -8.63 9.12
C GLY A 118 16.75 -9.95 8.62
N ILE A 119 17.12 -10.40 7.41
CA ILE A 119 16.53 -11.57 6.74
C ILE A 119 17.64 -12.41 6.13
N GLU A 120 17.65 -13.69 6.47
CA GLU A 120 18.43 -14.72 5.80
C GLU A 120 17.57 -15.87 5.30
N LEU A 121 18.02 -16.49 4.21
CA LEU A 121 17.43 -17.73 3.72
C LEU A 121 17.85 -18.87 4.66
N ARG A 122 16.87 -19.63 5.16
CA ARG A 122 17.15 -20.83 5.94
C ARG A 122 17.86 -21.83 5.04
N ARG A 123 19.02 -22.33 5.49
CA ARG A 123 19.65 -23.48 4.86
C ARG A 123 18.67 -24.64 5.02
N LEU A 124 18.06 -25.09 3.92
CA LEU A 124 17.37 -26.37 3.93
C LEU A 124 18.49 -27.39 3.98
N ASP A 125 18.89 -27.80 5.18
CA ASP A 125 19.78 -28.94 5.33
C ASP A 125 19.08 -30.11 4.63
N ALA A 126 19.68 -30.56 3.52
CA ALA A 126 19.33 -31.81 2.91
C ALA A 126 19.67 -32.88 3.96
N ALA A 127 18.67 -33.27 4.75
CA ALA A 127 18.75 -34.49 5.56
C ALA A 127 19.09 -35.62 4.58
N SER A 128 20.34 -36.10 4.73
CA SER A 128 20.91 -37.23 4.01
C SER A 128 20.24 -38.54 4.43
#